data_AF-A0A972U2U5-F1
#
_entry.id   AF-A0A972U2U5-F1
#
_cell.length_a   1.000
_cell.length_b   1.000
_cell.length_c   1.000
_cell.angle_alpha   90.00
_cell.angle_beta   90.00
_cell.angle_gamma   90.00
#
_symmetry.space_group_name_H-M   'P 1'
#
loop_
_entity.id
_entity.type
_entity.pdbx_description
1 polymer ?
#
loop_
_entity_poly.entity_id
_entity_poly.type
_entity_poly.pdbx_seq_one_letter_code
_entity_poly.pdbx_strand_id
1 'polypeptide(L)'
;MYFEDSVVSDISDQPASPPTVDHVGTSSRYEPTPGAYDEMYDDAGHPREGLEALDAALTGLGDAGLQDRGRLRDAHLSAQGITFTLSGRERPLPMDLIPRVVTDIEWRVVSEGIAQRIRALEAFLADVYARGDIMRDGVVPKSLVTSSSHYHRQAYGIEPANGVRIHVAGVDLVRDHTGTFHVLEDNLRNPSGVSYVLENRRTLAHVL
;
A
#
# COMPACT_ATOMS: atom_id res chain seq x y z
N MET A 1 -8.02 13.63 -23.24
CA MET A 1 -7.05 13.43 -22.16
C MET A 1 -7.28 12.01 -21.68
N TYR A 2 -6.55 11.08 -22.30
CA TYR A 2 -6.80 9.64 -22.20
C TYR A 2 -6.18 9.14 -20.89
N PHE A 3 -7.01 8.59 -20.01
CA PHE A 3 -6.54 7.70 -18.96
C PHE A 3 -6.29 6.35 -19.66
N GLU A 4 -5.02 5.93 -19.75
CA GLU A 4 -4.67 4.67 -20.41
C GLU A 4 -5.06 3.47 -19.53
N ASP A 5 -5.85 2.60 -20.15
CA ASP A 5 -6.45 1.33 -19.71
C ASP A 5 -5.46 0.18 -19.40
N SER A 6 -4.28 0.43 -18.81
CA SER A 6 -3.25 -0.64 -18.72
C SER A 6 -2.98 -1.23 -17.33
N VAL A 7 -3.79 -0.99 -16.30
CA VAL A 7 -3.54 -1.50 -14.94
C VAL A 7 -4.55 -2.58 -14.49
N VAL A 8 -5.35 -3.13 -15.41
CA VAL A 8 -6.33 -4.19 -15.10
C VAL A 8 -5.87 -5.58 -15.56
N SER A 9 -4.68 -5.73 -16.15
CA SER A 9 -4.27 -7.01 -16.78
C SER A 9 -3.36 -7.93 -15.95
N ASP A 10 -2.90 -7.53 -14.75
CA ASP A 10 -1.97 -8.35 -13.93
C ASP A 10 -2.53 -8.77 -12.56
N ILE A 11 -3.86 -8.79 -12.41
CA ILE A 11 -4.49 -9.60 -11.37
C ILE A 11 -4.72 -10.97 -11.99
N SER A 12 -3.92 -11.95 -11.57
CA SER A 12 -4.09 -13.35 -11.94
C SER A 12 -5.56 -13.78 -11.92
N ASP A 13 -6.00 -14.34 -13.04
CA ASP A 13 -7.37 -14.80 -13.34
C ASP A 13 -7.74 -16.08 -12.55
N GLN A 14 -7.68 -15.99 -11.23
CA GLN A 14 -8.43 -16.88 -10.35
C GLN A 14 -9.35 -16.00 -9.49
N PRO A 15 -10.67 -16.15 -9.59
CA PRO A 15 -11.55 -15.52 -8.62
C PRO A 15 -11.24 -16.16 -7.27
N ALA A 16 -10.49 -15.46 -6.42
CA ALA A 16 -10.67 -15.64 -5.00
C ALA A 16 -12.15 -15.38 -4.76
N SER A 17 -12.89 -16.42 -4.35
CA SER A 17 -14.28 -16.27 -3.94
C SER A 17 -14.35 -15.06 -3.03
N PRO A 18 -15.22 -14.06 -3.30
CA PRO A 18 -15.40 -12.98 -2.35
C PRO A 18 -15.70 -13.65 -1.00
N PRO A 19 -15.04 -13.26 0.11
CA PRO A 19 -15.40 -13.80 1.40
C PRO A 19 -16.90 -13.60 1.55
N THR A 20 -17.62 -14.70 1.73
CA THR A 20 -19.05 -14.67 2.00
C THR A 20 -19.21 -13.86 3.27
N VAL A 21 -19.69 -12.61 3.15
CA VAL A 21 -20.10 -11.85 4.32
C VAL A 21 -21.45 -12.41 4.71
N ASP A 22 -21.42 -13.50 5.47
CA ASP A 22 -22.60 -14.04 6.10
C ASP A 22 -23.16 -12.96 7.03
N HIS A 23 -24.32 -12.41 6.69
CA HIS A 23 -25.09 -11.57 7.58
C HIS A 23 -25.66 -12.43 8.72
N VAL A 24 -24.83 -12.73 9.72
CA VAL A 24 -25.27 -13.31 10.99
C VAL A 24 -25.53 -12.17 11.97
N GLY A 25 -26.78 -12.05 12.40
CA GLY A 25 -27.18 -11.13 13.45
C GLY A 25 -26.58 -11.49 14.81
N THR A 26 -26.64 -10.53 15.74
CA THR A 26 -26.05 -10.44 17.09
C THR A 26 -24.61 -9.92 17.11
N SER A 27 -24.47 -8.62 17.42
CA SER A 27 -23.28 -7.92 17.96
C SER A 27 -22.03 -8.80 18.08
N SER A 28 -21.37 -9.08 16.95
CA SER A 28 -20.06 -9.73 17.01
C SER A 28 -19.07 -8.64 17.37
N ARG A 29 -18.61 -8.64 18.62
CA ARG A 29 -17.42 -7.86 18.96
C ARG A 29 -16.31 -8.28 18.00
N TYR A 30 -15.56 -7.31 17.50
CA TYR A 30 -14.36 -7.58 16.73
C TYR A 30 -13.44 -8.49 17.54
N GLU A 31 -13.00 -9.59 16.94
CA GLU A 31 -12.03 -10.51 17.54
C GLU A 31 -10.75 -10.48 16.71
N PRO A 32 -9.62 -10.07 17.31
CA PRO A 32 -8.32 -10.13 16.68
C PRO A 32 -8.00 -11.54 16.16
N THR A 33 -7.34 -11.61 15.01
CA THR A 33 -6.91 -12.90 14.45
C THR A 33 -5.83 -13.51 15.35
N PRO A 34 -6.00 -14.75 15.87
CA PRO A 34 -5.04 -15.34 16.79
C PRO A 34 -3.64 -15.47 16.17
N GLY A 35 -2.62 -15.01 16.90
CA GLY A 35 -1.22 -15.08 16.47
C GLY A 35 -0.81 -14.06 15.39
N ALA A 36 -1.71 -13.17 14.98
CA ALA A 36 -1.40 -12.03 14.14
C ALA A 36 -1.28 -10.76 14.99
N TYR A 37 -0.50 -9.78 14.50
CA TYR A 37 -0.47 -8.46 15.11
C TYR A 37 -1.74 -7.71 14.72
N ASP A 38 -2.57 -7.39 15.70
CA ASP A 38 -3.74 -6.55 15.53
C ASP A 38 -3.35 -5.08 15.56
N GLU A 39 -3.78 -4.27 14.60
CA GLU A 39 -3.41 -2.84 14.53
C GLU A 39 -4.20 -2.01 15.55
N MET A 40 -5.36 -2.47 16.01
CA MET A 40 -6.28 -1.70 16.86
C MET A 40 -6.14 -2.05 18.33
N TYR A 41 -6.09 -3.34 18.67
CA TYR A 41 -6.11 -3.84 20.04
C TYR A 41 -4.81 -4.53 20.44
N ASP A 42 -4.46 -4.48 21.72
CA ASP A 42 -3.39 -5.28 22.32
C ASP A 42 -3.86 -6.68 22.73
N ASP A 43 -2.93 -7.50 23.23
CA ASP A 43 -3.24 -8.88 23.67
C ASP A 43 -4.21 -8.94 24.86
N ALA A 44 -4.41 -7.83 25.57
CA ALA A 44 -5.37 -7.70 26.66
C ALA A 44 -6.75 -7.17 26.18
N GLY A 45 -6.89 -6.87 24.89
CA GLY A 45 -8.11 -6.35 24.27
C GLY A 45 -8.33 -4.85 24.50
N HIS A 46 -7.31 -4.11 24.93
CA HIS A 46 -7.37 -2.64 25.03
C HIS A 46 -6.92 -2.01 23.71
N PRO A 47 -7.50 -0.86 23.32
CA PRO A 47 -6.99 -0.12 22.17
C PRO A 47 -5.51 0.23 22.40
N ARG A 48 -4.70 0.09 21.34
CA ARG A 48 -3.29 0.46 21.40
C ARG A 48 -3.13 1.95 21.68
N GLU A 49 -1.98 2.32 22.24
CA GLU A 49 -1.65 3.70 22.58
C GLU A 49 -1.89 4.65 21.38
N GLY A 50 -2.66 5.71 21.63
CA GLY A 50 -3.01 6.71 20.62
C GLY A 50 -4.23 6.36 19.77
N LEU A 51 -4.83 5.18 19.94
CA LEU A 51 -6.03 4.75 19.21
C LEU A 51 -7.32 4.85 20.04
N GLU A 52 -7.26 5.34 21.28
CA GLU A 52 -8.42 5.41 22.18
C GLU A 52 -9.54 6.29 21.62
N ALA A 53 -9.17 7.40 20.96
CA ALA A 53 -10.14 8.28 20.31
C ALA A 53 -10.82 7.62 19.10
N LEU A 54 -10.07 6.81 18.34
CA LEU A 54 -10.62 6.05 17.23
C LEU A 54 -11.55 4.94 17.74
N ASP A 55 -11.15 4.23 18.80
CA ASP A 55 -11.96 3.20 19.46
C ASP A 55 -13.30 3.77 19.94
N ALA A 56 -13.24 4.90 20.65
CA ALA A 56 -14.43 5.59 21.14
C ALA A 56 -15.33 6.07 19.99
N ALA A 57 -14.75 6.56 18.89
CA ALA A 57 -15.51 6.99 17.71
C ALA A 57 -16.20 5.81 17.01
N LEU A 58 -15.49 4.69 16.80
CA LEU A 58 -16.04 3.49 16.19
C LEU A 58 -17.12 2.86 17.06
N THR A 59 -16.86 2.74 18.37
CA THR A 59 -17.84 2.26 19.35
C THR A 59 -19.07 3.16 19.39
N GLY A 60 -18.89 4.48 19.32
CA GLY A 60 -19.98 5.45 19.28
C GLY A 60 -20.83 5.38 18.01
N LEU A 61 -20.22 5.09 16.85
CA LEU A 61 -20.96 4.84 15.61
C LEU A 61 -21.77 3.54 15.67
N GLY A 62 -21.15 2.47 16.17
CA GLY A 62 -21.68 1.11 16.13
C GLY A 62 -21.95 0.60 14.71
N ASP A 63 -22.45 -0.63 14.62
CA ASP A 63 -22.67 -1.32 13.33
C ASP A 63 -23.60 -0.55 12.40
N ALA A 64 -24.70 -0.01 12.94
CA ALA A 64 -25.68 0.74 12.16
C ALA A 64 -25.07 2.03 11.60
N GLY A 65 -24.30 2.77 12.41
CA GLY A 65 -23.61 3.97 11.97
C GLY A 65 -22.59 3.67 10.88
N LEU A 66 -21.78 2.62 11.04
CA LEU A 66 -20.79 2.20 10.05
C LEU A 66 -21.45 1.78 8.73
N GLN A 67 -22.56 1.05 8.78
CA GLN A 67 -23.32 0.70 7.59
C GLN A 67 -23.87 1.93 6.86
N ASP A 68 -24.41 2.90 7.61
CA ASP A 68 -24.92 4.15 7.02
C ASP A 68 -23.79 4.98 6.38
N ARG A 69 -22.63 5.09 7.04
CA ARG A 69 -21.44 5.71 6.45
C ARG A 69 -20.96 4.93 5.22
N GLY A 70 -21.07 3.60 5.22
CA GLY A 70 -20.72 2.76 4.07
C GLY A 70 -21.58 3.08 2.84
N ARG A 71 -22.89 3.26 3.04
CA ARG A 71 -23.81 3.69 1.95
C ARG A 71 -23.47 5.09 1.44
N LEU A 72 -23.12 6.02 2.33
CA LEU A 72 -22.71 7.37 1.94
C LEU A 72 -21.41 7.37 1.13
N ARG A 73 -20.41 6.57 1.55
CA ARG A 73 -19.17 6.34 0.79
C ARG A 73 -19.47 5.83 -0.61
N ASP A 74 -20.27 4.78 -0.73
CA ASP A 74 -20.58 4.16 -2.03
C ASP A 74 -21.32 5.13 -2.96
N ALA A 75 -22.25 5.90 -2.42
CA ALA A 75 -22.95 6.95 -3.16
C ALA A 75 -22.00 8.07 -3.61
N HIS A 76 -21.09 8.52 -2.73
CA HIS A 76 -20.10 9.55 -3.04
C HIS A 76 -19.16 9.10 -4.17
N LEU A 77 -18.56 7.92 -4.03
CA LEU A 77 -17.64 7.36 -5.03
C LEU A 77 -18.33 7.16 -6.38
N SER A 78 -19.58 6.66 -6.38
CA SER A 78 -20.37 6.52 -7.61
C SER A 78 -20.64 7.87 -8.27
N ALA A 79 -21.01 8.90 -7.49
CA ALA A 79 -21.28 10.24 -8.02
C ALA A 79 -20.03 10.92 -8.58
N GLN A 80 -18.84 10.57 -8.08
CA GLN A 80 -17.56 11.06 -8.61
C GLN A 80 -17.02 10.22 -9.77
N GLY A 81 -17.72 9.15 -10.18
CA GLY A 81 -17.25 8.22 -11.21
C GLY A 81 -16.03 7.40 -10.79
N ILE A 82 -15.78 7.27 -9.49
CA ILE A 82 -14.69 6.46 -8.92
C ILE A 82 -15.22 5.03 -8.78
N THR A 83 -15.35 4.37 -9.94
CA THR A 83 -15.97 3.05 -10.08
C THR A 83 -15.04 2.07 -10.78
N PHE A 84 -15.30 0.78 -10.61
CA PHE A 84 -14.69 -0.30 -11.38
C PHE A 84 -15.78 -1.20 -11.98
N THR A 85 -15.46 -1.83 -13.12
CA THR A 85 -16.40 -2.73 -13.80
C THR A 85 -16.19 -4.16 -13.30
N LEU A 86 -17.23 -4.73 -12.69
CA LEU A 86 -17.25 -6.14 -12.29
C LEU A 86 -18.42 -6.84 -12.97
N SER A 87 -18.11 -7.84 -13.81
CA SER A 87 -19.11 -8.61 -14.55
C SER A 87 -20.09 -7.74 -15.36
N GLY A 88 -19.58 -6.67 -15.97
CA GLY A 88 -20.38 -5.73 -16.77
C GLY A 88 -21.25 -4.76 -15.96
N ARG A 89 -21.08 -4.70 -14.64
CA ARG A 89 -21.73 -3.71 -13.78
C ARG A 89 -20.69 -2.79 -13.14
N GLU A 90 -20.91 -1.49 -13.23
CA GLU A 90 -20.12 -0.51 -12.48
C GLU A 90 -20.43 -0.63 -10.99
N ARG A 91 -19.38 -0.61 -10.18
CA ARG A 91 -19.46 -0.57 -8.72
C ARG A 91 -18.50 0.48 -8.19
N PRO A 92 -18.83 1.18 -7.10
CA PRO A 92 -17.88 2.06 -6.43
C PRO A 92 -16.63 1.27 -6.04
N LEU A 93 -15.45 1.90 -6.18
CA LEU A 93 -14.20 1.27 -5.76
C LEU A 93 -14.28 0.81 -4.29
N PRO A 94 -13.86 -0.43 -3.95
CA PRO A 94 -13.89 -0.88 -2.56
C PRO A 94 -12.94 -0.01 -1.72
N MET A 95 -13.48 0.58 -0.66
CA MET A 95 -12.73 1.39 0.29
C MET A 95 -13.22 1.10 1.70
N ASP A 96 -12.32 0.75 2.61
CA ASP A 96 -12.64 0.61 4.02
C ASP A 96 -12.81 1.98 4.69
N LEU A 97 -13.77 2.09 5.61
CA LEU A 97 -13.99 3.29 6.41
C LEU A 97 -13.04 3.36 7.62
N ILE A 98 -12.56 2.21 8.09
CA ILE A 98 -11.65 2.13 9.22
C ILE A 98 -10.24 2.46 8.71
N PRO A 99 -9.65 3.59 9.14
CA PRO A 99 -8.32 3.96 8.68
C PRO A 99 -7.28 3.03 9.31
N ARG A 100 -6.27 2.66 8.52
CA ARG A 100 -5.03 2.11 9.08
C ARG A 100 -4.22 3.25 9.67
N VAL A 101 -4.16 3.32 10.99
CA VAL A 101 -3.37 4.32 11.69
C VAL A 101 -1.92 3.85 11.77
N VAL A 102 -0.99 4.76 11.46
CA VAL A 102 0.43 4.61 11.72
C VAL A 102 0.82 5.78 12.60
N THR A 103 1.35 5.50 13.78
CA THR A 103 1.76 6.52 14.75
C THR A 103 2.91 7.36 14.21
N ASP A 104 3.14 8.53 14.79
CA ASP A 104 4.25 9.42 14.42
C ASP A 104 5.61 8.75 14.65
N ILE A 105 5.73 8.00 15.75
CA ILE A 105 6.94 7.24 16.11
C ILE A 105 7.23 6.18 15.06
N GLU A 106 6.24 5.37 14.69
CA GLU A 106 6.37 4.34 13.65
C GLU A 106 6.68 4.97 12.29
N TRP A 107 5.96 6.03 11.93
CA TRP A 107 6.14 6.70 10.65
C TRP A 107 7.53 7.32 10.51
N ARG A 108 8.10 7.87 11.59
CA ARG A 108 9.46 8.39 11.56
C ARG A 108 10.47 7.28 11.22
N VAL A 109 10.38 6.13 11.87
CA VAL A 109 11.27 4.99 11.58
C VAL A 109 11.09 4.49 10.15
N VAL A 110 9.84 4.31 9.72
CA VAL A 110 9.52 3.84 8.36
C VAL A 110 10.01 4.81 7.29
N SER A 111 9.73 6.10 7.43
CA SER A 111 10.09 7.12 6.44
C SER A 111 11.60 7.31 6.32
N GLU A 112 12.34 7.30 7.45
CA GLU A 112 13.80 7.34 7.45
C GLU A 112 14.41 6.09 6.79
N GLY A 113 13.87 4.91 7.09
CA GLY A 113 14.29 3.63 6.50
C GLY A 113 14.04 3.57 4.99
N ILE A 114 12.87 3.99 4.53
CA ILE A 114 12.56 4.11 3.10
C ILE A 114 13.53 5.09 2.42
N ALA A 115 13.72 6.28 3.00
CA ALA A 115 14.63 7.28 2.42
C ALA A 115 16.08 6.77 2.34
N GLN A 116 16.54 5.98 3.31
CA GLN A 116 17.83 5.29 3.25
C GLN A 116 17.86 4.25 2.13
N ARG A 117 16.84 3.40 2.04
CA ARG A 117 16.73 2.35 1.03
C ARG A 117 16.76 2.89 -0.39
N ILE A 118 15.97 3.95 -0.67
CA ILE A 118 15.94 4.57 -1.99
C ILE A 118 17.31 5.16 -2.35
N ARG A 119 18.00 5.83 -1.41
CA ARG A 119 19.38 6.32 -1.65
C ARG A 119 20.35 5.19 -2.01
N ALA A 120 20.23 4.03 -1.36
CA ALA A 120 21.06 2.87 -1.65
C ALA A 120 20.75 2.25 -3.03
N LEU A 121 19.46 2.11 -3.37
CA LEU A 121 19.03 1.64 -4.69
C LEU A 121 19.49 2.59 -5.80
N GLU A 122 19.47 3.88 -5.53
CA GLU A 122 19.89 4.89 -6.48
C GLU A 122 21.40 4.87 -6.75
N ALA A 123 22.19 4.74 -5.67
CA ALA A 123 23.63 4.52 -5.78
C ALA A 123 23.94 3.20 -6.51
N PHE A 124 23.18 2.13 -6.25
CA PHE A 124 23.32 0.84 -6.93
C PHE A 124 23.08 0.97 -8.43
N LEU A 125 22.01 1.63 -8.87
CA LEU A 125 21.73 1.85 -10.29
C LEU A 125 22.78 2.75 -10.94
N ALA A 126 23.24 3.79 -10.25
CA ALA A 126 24.31 4.66 -10.75
C ALA A 126 25.62 3.88 -10.97
N ASP A 127 25.99 3.00 -10.03
CA ASP A 127 27.20 2.19 -10.14
C ASP A 127 27.10 1.10 -11.22
N VAL A 128 26.00 0.35 -11.25
CA VAL A 128 25.77 -0.74 -12.21
C VAL A 128 25.83 -0.27 -13.66
N TYR A 129 25.34 0.93 -13.95
CA TYR A 129 25.39 1.54 -15.29
C TYR A 129 26.64 2.40 -15.54
N ALA A 130 27.62 2.38 -14.63
CA ALA A 130 28.90 3.07 -14.76
C ALA A 130 30.08 2.12 -14.45
N ARG A 131 30.76 2.28 -13.31
CA ARG A 131 32.00 1.56 -13.01
C ARG A 131 31.76 0.10 -12.60
N GLY A 132 30.57 -0.20 -12.07
CA GLY A 132 30.21 -1.52 -11.57
C GLY A 132 31.09 -1.96 -10.41
N ASP A 133 31.47 -1.03 -9.53
CA ASP A 133 32.36 -1.26 -8.39
C ASP A 133 31.74 -2.30 -7.42
N ILE A 134 30.42 -2.29 -7.19
CA ILE A 134 29.72 -3.28 -6.37
C ILE A 134 29.87 -4.72 -6.90
N MET A 135 30.02 -4.87 -8.21
CA MET A 135 30.26 -6.17 -8.87
C MET A 135 31.74 -6.52 -8.90
N ARG A 136 32.63 -5.53 -9.07
CA ARG A 136 34.08 -5.72 -9.03
C ARG A 136 34.56 -6.13 -7.63
N ASP A 137 33.95 -5.58 -6.60
CA ASP A 137 34.27 -5.84 -5.20
C ASP A 137 33.61 -7.14 -4.68
N GLY A 138 32.78 -7.80 -5.50
CA GLY A 138 32.18 -9.10 -5.20
C GLY A 138 30.98 -9.05 -4.23
N VAL A 139 30.49 -7.85 -3.87
CA VAL A 139 29.31 -7.68 -3.00
C VAL A 139 28.05 -8.19 -3.69
N VAL A 140 27.89 -7.87 -4.98
CA VAL A 140 26.80 -8.41 -5.82
C VAL A 140 27.41 -9.23 -6.97
N PRO A 141 27.01 -10.49 -7.17
CA PRO A 141 27.50 -11.29 -8.28
C PRO A 141 27.21 -10.63 -9.63
N LYS A 142 28.24 -10.43 -10.46
CA LYS A 142 28.09 -9.83 -11.79
C LYS A 142 27.07 -10.56 -12.67
N SER A 143 27.01 -11.89 -12.57
CA SER A 143 26.06 -12.72 -13.31
C SER A 143 24.61 -12.42 -12.91
N LEU A 144 24.34 -12.11 -11.64
CA LEU A 144 22.99 -11.80 -11.16
C LEU A 144 22.43 -10.55 -11.84
N VAL A 145 23.27 -9.53 -12.02
CA VAL A 145 22.87 -8.27 -12.68
C VAL A 145 22.84 -8.46 -14.19
N THR A 146 23.93 -8.91 -14.79
CA THR A 146 24.11 -8.88 -16.26
C THR A 146 23.33 -9.93 -17.04
N SER A 147 22.78 -10.95 -16.36
CA SER A 147 21.88 -11.94 -16.96
C SER A 147 20.39 -11.58 -16.84
N SER A 148 20.06 -10.57 -16.02
CA SER A 148 18.69 -10.11 -15.86
C SER A 148 18.12 -9.57 -17.17
N SER A 149 16.88 -9.95 -17.50
CA SER A 149 16.12 -9.37 -18.62
C SER A 149 15.83 -7.88 -18.44
N HIS A 150 15.95 -7.36 -17.22
CA HIS A 150 15.76 -5.95 -16.88
C HIS A 150 17.07 -5.16 -16.80
N TYR A 151 18.20 -5.79 -17.10
CA TYR A 151 19.47 -5.07 -17.27
C TYR A 151 19.63 -4.59 -18.71
N HIS A 152 19.59 -3.28 -18.90
CA HIS A 152 19.64 -2.67 -20.23
C HIS A 152 21.04 -2.14 -20.53
N ARG A 153 21.85 -2.91 -21.28
CA ARG A 153 23.22 -2.52 -21.66
C ARG A 153 23.30 -1.15 -22.35
N GLN A 154 22.24 -0.77 -23.06
CA GLN A 154 22.07 0.51 -23.74
C GLN A 154 22.06 1.70 -22.78
N ALA A 155 21.72 1.48 -21.50
CA ALA A 155 21.72 2.52 -20.48
C ALA A 155 23.11 2.79 -19.88
N TYR A 156 24.13 2.01 -20.25
CA TYR A 156 25.49 2.21 -19.77
C TYR A 156 26.03 3.60 -20.15
N GLY A 157 26.60 4.31 -19.17
CA GLY A 157 27.16 5.66 -19.36
C GLY A 157 26.12 6.77 -19.54
N ILE A 158 24.81 6.46 -19.48
CA ILE A 158 23.77 7.50 -19.47
C ILE A 158 23.77 8.16 -18.09
N GLU A 159 24.12 9.44 -18.05
CA GLU A 159 23.98 10.30 -16.87
C GLU A 159 22.66 11.09 -16.97
N PRO A 160 21.68 10.83 -16.11
CA PRO A 160 20.42 11.57 -16.12
C PRO A 160 20.63 13.01 -15.63
N ALA A 161 19.75 13.91 -16.05
CA ALA A 161 19.71 15.27 -15.52
C ALA A 161 19.53 15.22 -13.99
N ASN A 162 20.31 16.02 -13.27
CA ASN A 162 20.36 16.05 -11.81
C ASN A 162 20.79 14.74 -11.12
N GLY A 163 21.27 13.73 -11.86
CA GLY A 163 21.79 12.48 -11.30
C GLY A 163 20.72 11.54 -10.73
N VAL A 164 19.43 11.80 -10.95
CA VAL A 164 18.31 11.00 -10.42
C VAL A 164 17.85 9.98 -11.46
N ARG A 165 17.67 8.71 -11.06
CA ARG A 165 17.13 7.62 -11.90
C ARG A 165 15.75 7.20 -11.40
N ILE A 166 15.61 6.95 -10.11
CA ILE A 166 14.36 6.70 -9.37
C ILE A 166 13.73 8.04 -9.00
N HIS A 167 12.88 8.54 -9.88
CA HIS A 167 12.15 9.80 -9.65
C HIS A 167 10.97 9.60 -8.68
N VAL A 168 10.33 8.44 -8.77
CA VAL A 168 9.24 8.02 -7.90
C VAL A 168 9.46 6.56 -7.57
N ALA A 169 9.29 6.21 -6.29
CA ALA A 169 9.35 4.83 -5.81
C ALA A 169 8.10 4.50 -5.01
N GLY A 170 7.50 3.34 -5.27
CA GLY A 170 6.60 2.67 -4.33
C GLY A 170 7.40 1.66 -3.52
N VAL A 171 7.18 1.60 -2.22
CA VAL A 171 7.80 0.59 -1.34
C VAL A 171 6.69 -0.13 -0.61
N ASP A 172 6.56 -1.42 -0.88
CA ASP A 172 5.49 -2.24 -0.34
C ASP A 172 5.93 -2.78 1.03
N LEU A 173 5.18 -2.39 2.06
CA LEU A 173 5.47 -2.72 3.44
C LEU A 173 4.42 -3.67 4.01
N VAL A 174 4.90 -4.63 4.80
CA VAL A 174 4.05 -5.46 5.65
C VAL A 174 4.49 -5.34 7.10
N ARG A 175 3.54 -5.52 8.00
CA ARG A 175 3.80 -5.62 9.44
C ARG A 175 3.67 -7.09 9.81
N ASP A 176 4.69 -7.65 10.46
CA ASP A 176 4.64 -9.04 10.90
C ASP A 176 3.87 -9.21 12.23
N HIS A 177 3.76 -10.45 12.69
CA HIS A 177 3.10 -10.81 13.95
C HIS A 177 3.71 -10.16 15.21
N THR A 178 4.93 -9.63 15.13
CA THR A 178 5.58 -8.91 16.24
C THR A 178 5.35 -7.40 16.17
N GLY A 179 4.68 -6.90 15.13
CA GLY A 179 4.50 -5.48 14.88
C GLY A 179 5.64 -4.83 14.10
N THR A 180 6.58 -5.62 13.58
CA THR A 180 7.76 -5.10 12.86
C THR A 180 7.45 -4.90 11.38
N PHE A 181 7.82 -3.74 10.84
CA PHE A 181 7.69 -3.47 9.40
C PHE A 181 8.81 -4.12 8.58
N HIS A 182 8.44 -4.74 7.47
CA HIS A 182 9.34 -5.34 6.50
C HIS A 182 9.02 -4.86 5.09
N VAL A 183 10.04 -4.71 4.25
CA VAL A 183 9.88 -4.44 2.82
C VAL A 183 9.63 -5.75 2.09
N LEU A 184 8.52 -5.84 1.37
CA LEU A 184 8.26 -6.94 0.43
C LEU A 184 8.84 -6.65 -0.94
N GLU A 185 8.61 -5.44 -1.46
CA GLU A 185 8.93 -5.10 -2.85
C GLU A 185 9.27 -3.61 -3.03
N ASP A 186 10.12 -3.32 -4.01
CA ASP A 186 10.45 -1.98 -4.48
C ASP A 186 9.93 -1.75 -5.90
N ASN A 187 8.97 -0.85 -6.05
CA ASN A 187 8.35 -0.46 -7.31
C ASN A 187 9.02 0.80 -7.88
N LEU A 188 10.07 0.62 -8.69
CA LEU A 188 10.93 1.71 -9.19
C LEU A 188 10.72 2.11 -10.66
N ARG A 189 9.78 1.45 -11.35
CA ARG A 189 9.51 1.66 -12.78
C ARG A 189 8.39 2.67 -12.98
N ASN A 190 7.16 2.20 -12.81
CA ASN A 190 5.94 2.97 -12.98
C ASN A 190 5.04 2.76 -11.74
N PRO A 191 5.43 3.27 -10.57
CA PRO A 191 4.63 3.08 -9.37
C PRO A 191 3.25 3.74 -9.55
N SER A 192 2.19 2.96 -9.35
CA SER A 192 0.80 3.42 -9.33
C SER A 192 0.33 3.57 -7.87
N GLY A 193 -0.90 4.01 -7.64
CA GLY A 193 -1.49 3.99 -6.29
C GLY A 193 -1.80 5.36 -5.68
N VAL A 194 -1.09 6.42 -6.08
CA VAL A 194 -1.20 7.74 -5.41
C VAL A 194 -2.59 8.35 -5.50
N SER A 195 -3.30 8.13 -6.62
CA SER A 195 -4.67 8.59 -6.80
C SER A 195 -5.62 7.97 -5.78
N TYR A 196 -5.52 6.65 -5.54
CA TYR A 196 -6.34 5.97 -4.54
C TYR A 196 -6.13 6.57 -3.14
N VAL A 197 -4.90 6.83 -2.74
CA VAL A 197 -4.62 7.42 -1.41
C VAL A 197 -5.25 8.81 -1.26
N LEU A 198 -5.21 9.63 -2.31
CA LEU A 198 -5.83 10.96 -2.30
C LEU A 198 -7.35 10.88 -2.26
N GLU A 199 -7.94 10.00 -3.06
CA GLU A 199 -9.39 9.82 -3.10
C GLU A 199 -9.94 9.19 -1.81
N ASN A 200 -9.19 8.26 -1.19
CA ASN A 200 -9.52 7.72 0.13
C ASN A 200 -9.61 8.84 1.17
N ARG A 201 -8.62 9.73 1.23
CA ARG A 201 -8.62 10.85 2.19
C ARG A 201 -9.78 11.83 1.94
N ARG A 202 -10.05 12.17 0.69
CA ARG A 202 -11.16 13.08 0.32
C ARG A 202 -12.51 12.47 0.67
N THR A 203 -12.70 11.20 0.36
CA THR A 203 -13.94 10.48 0.63
C THR A 203 -14.18 10.37 2.14
N LEU A 204 -13.17 9.97 2.92
CA LEU A 204 -13.30 9.88 4.38
C LEU A 204 -13.64 11.24 5.00
N ALA A 205 -13.02 12.33 4.55
CA ALA A 205 -13.32 13.68 5.05
C ALA A 205 -14.74 14.17 4.71
N HIS A 206 -15.39 13.57 3.71
CA HIS A 206 -16.77 13.90 3.33
C HIS A 206 -17.80 13.02 4.03
N VAL A 207 -17.43 11.77 4.32
CA VAL A 207 -18.36 10.72 4.74
C VAL A 207 -18.38 10.51 6.25
N LEU A 208 -17.29 10.81 6.97
CA LEU A 208 -17.21 10.70 8.43
C LEU A 208 -17.59 12.02 9.09
#